data_AF-A0A1J5LWQ2-F1
#
_entry.id   AF-A0A1J5LWQ2-F1
#
_cell.length_a   1.000
_cell.length_b   1.000
_cell.length_c   1.000
_cell.angle_alpha   90.00
_cell.angle_beta   90.00
_cell.angle_gamma   90.00
#
_symmetry.space_group_name_H-M   'P 1'
#
loop_
_entity.id
_entity.type
_entity.pdbx_description
1 polymer ?
#
loop_
_entity_poly.entity_id
_entity_poly.type
_entity_poly.pdbx_seq_one_letter_code
_entity_poly.pdbx_strand_id
1 'polypeptide(L)'
;MSGKTFEGQVDRMSWVPGAEPRPELVEAILSHHGQAAQRREIGPTLMAVAMGALIGLLLKGMALPGVAWGPETGVIGAVVGSVALLGFGASVAAAGLAFVIGRRHPLLLQWASVNLLTLVIVLLA
;
A
#
# COMPACT_ATOMS: atom_id res chain seq x y z
N MET A 1 -47.33 23.30 -12.54
CA MET A 1 -46.89 22.06 -11.86
C MET A 1 -45.66 22.35 -11.02
N SER A 2 -45.61 21.83 -9.79
CA SER A 2 -44.60 22.18 -8.76
C SER A 2 -43.28 21.46 -9.02
N GLY A 3 -42.18 22.20 -9.20
CA GLY A 3 -40.83 21.64 -9.44
C GLY A 3 -40.15 21.02 -8.21
N LYS A 4 -40.91 20.71 -7.16
CA LYS A 4 -40.43 20.11 -5.91
C LYS A 4 -40.76 18.62 -5.78
N THR A 5 -41.54 18.05 -6.70
CA THR A 5 -41.81 16.61 -6.74
C THR A 5 -40.77 15.89 -7.59
N PHE A 6 -40.52 14.62 -7.29
CA PHE A 6 -39.58 13.77 -8.05
C PHE A 6 -39.91 13.78 -9.55
N GLU A 7 -41.19 13.60 -9.90
CA GLU A 7 -41.67 13.69 -11.28
C GLU A 7 -41.38 15.04 -11.93
N GLY A 8 -41.58 16.15 -11.21
CA GLY A 8 -41.27 17.50 -11.69
C GLY A 8 -39.76 17.79 -11.84
N GLN A 9 -38.89 17.00 -11.21
CA GLN A 9 -37.45 17.06 -11.42
C GLN A 9 -37.01 16.17 -12.60
N VAL A 10 -37.60 14.99 -12.74
CA VAL A 10 -37.34 14.07 -13.87
C VAL A 10 -37.75 14.72 -15.20
N ASP A 11 -38.90 15.39 -15.25
CA ASP A 11 -39.37 16.11 -16.44
C ASP A 11 -38.42 17.25 -16.86
N ARG A 12 -37.72 17.88 -15.90
CA ARG A 12 -36.72 18.93 -16.19
C ARG A 12 -35.40 18.39 -16.70
N MET A 13 -35.08 17.13 -16.39
CA MET A 13 -33.85 16.50 -16.88
C MET A 13 -33.96 16.06 -18.34
N SER A 14 -35.14 16.24 -18.97
CA SER A 14 -35.43 15.74 -20.33
C SER A 14 -35.08 14.27 -20.46
N TRP A 15 -35.25 13.52 -19.37
CA TRP A 15 -34.87 12.12 -19.29
C TRP A 15 -35.87 11.29 -20.09
N VAL A 16 -35.39 10.63 -21.14
CA VAL A 16 -36.20 9.74 -21.98
C VAL A 16 -36.00 8.30 -21.48
N PRO A 17 -37.07 7.60 -21.03
CA PRO A 17 -36.97 6.20 -20.65
C PRO A 17 -36.49 5.38 -21.85
N GLY A 18 -35.36 4.67 -21.70
CA GLY A 18 -34.76 3.86 -22.77
C GLY A 18 -33.74 4.58 -23.66
N ALA A 19 -33.29 5.80 -23.29
CA ALA A 19 -32.12 6.40 -23.93
C ALA A 19 -30.88 5.52 -23.69
N GLU A 20 -30.43 4.80 -24.71
CA GLU A 20 -29.14 4.13 -24.67
C GLU A 20 -28.05 5.20 -24.49
N PRO A 21 -27.14 5.03 -23.51
CA PRO A 21 -26.06 5.99 -23.30
C PRO A 21 -25.23 6.09 -24.57
N ARG A 22 -24.93 7.31 -25.01
CA ARG A 22 -24.13 7.54 -26.23
C ARG A 22 -22.84 6.73 -26.12
N PRO A 23 -22.50 5.89 -27.12
CA PRO A 23 -21.30 5.05 -27.08
C PRO A 23 -20.03 5.86 -26.77
N GLU A 24 -19.94 7.07 -27.31
CA GLU A 24 -18.85 8.04 -27.07
C GLU A 24 -18.69 8.41 -25.60
N LEU A 25 -19.80 8.53 -24.85
CA LEU A 25 -19.80 8.92 -23.45
C LEU A 25 -19.43 7.72 -22.56
N VAL A 26 -19.87 6.52 -22.94
CA VAL A 26 -19.44 5.26 -22.33
C VAL A 26 -17.93 5.07 -22.54
N GLU A 27 -17.44 5.28 -23.76
CA GLU A 27 -16.01 5.17 -24.09
C GLU A 27 -15.17 6.26 -23.42
N ALA A 28 -15.67 7.48 -23.29
CA ALA A 28 -15.02 8.53 -22.50
C ALA A 28 -14.91 8.17 -21.01
N ILE A 29 -15.97 7.61 -20.41
CA ILE A 29 -15.94 7.17 -19.00
C ILE A 29 -15.00 5.97 -18.83
N LEU A 30 -15.08 4.97 -19.72
CA LEU A 30 -14.26 3.77 -19.68
C LEU A 30 -12.78 4.06 -19.95
N SER A 31 -12.47 4.98 -20.86
CA SER A 31 -11.07 5.41 -21.09
C SER A 31 -10.52 6.18 -19.89
N HIS A 32 -11.31 7.04 -19.24
CA HIS A 32 -10.89 7.74 -18.03
C HIS A 32 -10.71 6.81 -16.81
N HIS A 33 -11.63 5.85 -16.62
CA HIS A 33 -11.54 4.86 -15.54
C HIS A 33 -10.47 3.79 -15.81
N GLY A 34 -10.28 3.42 -17.07
CA GLY A 34 -9.23 2.50 -17.52
C GLY A 34 -7.86 3.08 -17.23
N GLN A 35 -7.65 4.37 -17.48
CA GLN A 35 -6.37 5.04 -17.18
C GLN A 35 -6.07 5.14 -15.68
N ALA A 36 -7.09 5.33 -14.83
CA ALA A 36 -6.92 5.33 -13.37
C ALA A 36 -6.54 3.94 -12.80
N ALA A 37 -7.00 2.86 -13.44
CA ALA A 37 -6.59 1.49 -13.11
C ALA A 37 -5.19 1.14 -13.63
N GLN A 38 -4.79 1.72 -14.77
CA GLN A 38 -3.57 1.36 -15.52
C GLN A 38 -2.26 1.93 -14.93
N ARG A 39 -2.31 2.72 -13.85
CA ARG A 39 -1.13 3.34 -13.22
C ARG A 39 -1.02 3.14 -11.71
N ARG A 40 -1.59 2.07 -11.14
CA ARG A 40 -1.15 1.63 -9.81
C ARG A 40 0.28 1.14 -9.92
N GLU A 41 1.23 2.01 -9.60
CA GLU A 41 2.64 1.67 -9.52
C GLU A 41 2.83 0.56 -8.48
N ILE A 42 3.11 -0.66 -8.96
CA ILE A 42 3.31 -1.84 -8.10
C ILE A 42 4.67 -1.78 -7.40
N GLY A 43 5.62 -1.02 -7.97
CA GLY A 43 7.01 -0.90 -7.50
C GLY A 43 7.16 -0.62 -6.00
N PRO A 44 6.51 0.44 -5.46
CA PRO A 44 6.57 0.74 -4.03
C PRO A 44 6.07 -0.41 -3.15
N THR A 45 5.02 -1.11 -3.57
CA THR A 45 4.47 -2.24 -2.82
C THR A 45 5.43 -3.43 -2.83
N LEU A 46 5.99 -3.78 -3.99
CA LEU A 46 6.96 -4.88 -4.10
C LEU A 46 8.23 -4.60 -3.29
N MET A 47 8.74 -3.38 -3.37
CA MET A 47 9.92 -2.96 -2.58
C MET A 47 9.62 -3.05 -1.08
N ALA A 48 8.43 -2.61 -0.65
CA ALA A 48 8.01 -2.69 0.74
C ALA A 48 7.90 -4.14 1.24
N VAL A 49 7.32 -5.03 0.46
CA VAL A 49 7.23 -6.46 0.79
C VAL A 49 8.62 -7.08 0.88
N ALA A 50 9.48 -6.85 -0.11
CA ALA A 50 10.82 -7.41 -0.14
C ALA A 50 11.66 -6.95 1.06
N MET A 51 11.64 -5.64 1.35
CA MET A 51 12.36 -5.07 2.49
C MET A 51 11.79 -5.55 3.82
N GLY A 52 10.47 -5.51 3.99
CA GLY A 52 9.80 -5.94 5.22
C GLY A 52 10.04 -7.42 5.52
N ALA A 53 9.98 -8.27 4.49
CA ALA A 53 10.26 -9.70 4.63
C ALA A 53 11.73 -9.97 4.96
N LEU A 54 12.67 -9.29 4.29
CA LEU A 54 14.10 -9.44 4.54
C LEU A 54 14.43 -9.03 5.98
N ILE A 55 14.00 -7.84 6.41
CA ILE A 55 14.26 -7.35 7.78
C ILE A 55 13.60 -8.29 8.80
N GLY A 56 12.34 -8.68 8.57
CA GLY A 56 11.63 -9.61 9.44
C GLY A 56 12.36 -10.95 9.59
N LEU A 57 12.87 -11.51 8.48
CA LEU A 57 13.61 -12.78 8.49
C LEU A 57 14.95 -12.65 9.23
N LEU A 58 15.67 -11.54 9.03
CA LEU A 58 16.91 -11.27 9.74
C LEU A 58 16.67 -11.20 11.25
N LEU A 59 15.68 -10.40 11.68
CA LEU A 59 15.30 -10.28 13.09
C LEU A 59 14.84 -11.61 13.69
N LYS A 60 13.98 -12.35 13.00
CA LYS A 60 13.49 -13.65 13.46
C LYS A 60 14.65 -14.65 13.62
N GLY A 61 15.57 -14.67 12.67
CA GLY A 61 16.74 -15.55 12.70
C GLY A 61 17.63 -15.33 13.92
N MET A 62 17.67 -14.12 14.50
CA MET A 62 18.43 -13.85 15.73
C MET A 62 17.95 -14.65 16.94
N ALA A 63 16.68 -15.05 16.96
CA ALA A 63 16.08 -15.83 18.05
C ALA A 63 16.06 -17.34 17.76
N LEU A 64 16.44 -17.77 16.55
CA LEU A 64 16.35 -19.16 16.10
C LEU A 64 17.70 -19.89 16.22
N PRO A 65 17.79 -20.95 17.05
CA PRO A 65 18.98 -21.79 17.10
C PRO A 65 19.26 -22.46 15.75
N GLY A 66 20.53 -22.60 15.39
CA GLY A 66 20.95 -23.28 14.15
C GLY A 66 20.93 -22.43 12.88
N VAL A 67 20.50 -21.16 12.97
CA VAL A 67 20.61 -20.19 11.87
C VAL A 67 22.00 -19.55 11.87
N ALA A 68 22.56 -19.23 10.70
CA ALA A 68 23.92 -18.71 10.53
C ALA A 68 24.20 -17.37 11.24
N TRP A 69 23.16 -16.63 11.63
CA TRP A 69 23.23 -15.41 12.43
C TRP A 69 22.37 -15.48 13.71
N GLY A 70 22.02 -16.69 14.13
CA GLY A 70 21.23 -16.93 15.33
C GLY A 70 22.05 -16.78 16.62
N PRO A 71 21.50 -17.24 17.75
CA PRO A 71 22.19 -17.19 19.04
C PRO A 71 23.55 -17.89 18.99
N GLU A 72 24.51 -17.41 19.78
CA GLU A 72 25.86 -17.99 19.90
C GLU A 72 26.71 -18.00 18.61
N THR A 73 26.33 -17.25 17.58
CA THR A 73 27.11 -17.13 16.32
C THR A 73 28.23 -16.09 16.38
N GLY A 74 28.47 -15.50 17.54
CA GLY A 74 29.56 -14.55 17.80
C GLY A 74 29.47 -13.29 16.94
N VAL A 75 30.57 -12.96 16.26
CA VAL A 75 30.70 -11.72 15.48
C VAL A 75 29.71 -11.66 14.32
N ILE A 76 29.42 -12.79 13.67
CA ILE A 76 28.49 -12.84 12.53
C ILE A 76 27.08 -12.45 13.00
N GLY A 77 26.60 -13.05 14.09
CA GLY A 77 25.33 -12.68 14.71
C GLY A 77 25.28 -11.23 15.14
N ALA A 78 26.37 -10.70 15.70
CA ALA A 78 26.44 -9.30 16.11
C ALA A 78 26.32 -8.33 14.91
N VAL A 79 27.02 -8.61 13.80
CA VAL A 79 26.97 -7.77 12.59
C VAL A 79 25.58 -7.84 11.95
N VAL A 80 25.08 -9.05 11.69
CA VAL A 80 23.78 -9.24 11.03
C VAL A 80 22.64 -8.71 11.91
N GLY A 81 22.70 -8.96 13.22
CA GLY A 81 21.72 -8.44 14.17
C GLY A 81 21.73 -6.91 14.24
N SER A 82 22.90 -6.27 14.20
CA SER A 82 23.00 -4.81 14.15
C SER A 82 22.36 -4.25 12.88
N VAL A 83 22.63 -4.85 11.72
CA VAL A 83 22.00 -4.46 10.44
C VAL A 83 20.48 -4.65 10.50
N ALA A 84 20.01 -5.76 11.06
CA ALA A 84 18.58 -6.04 11.21
C ALA A 84 17.88 -5.01 12.11
N LEU A 85 18.49 -4.67 13.25
CA LEU A 85 17.97 -3.67 14.18
C LEU A 85 17.99 -2.26 13.58
N LEU A 86 19.03 -1.90 12.83
CA LEU A 86 19.07 -0.62 12.10
C LEU A 86 17.98 -0.56 11.03
N GLY A 87 17.80 -1.64 10.26
CA GLY A 87 16.72 -1.74 9.26
C GLY A 87 15.33 -1.65 9.88
N PHE A 88 15.13 -2.27 11.04
CA PHE A 88 13.90 -2.17 11.81
C PHE A 88 13.65 -0.74 12.29
N GLY A 89 14.65 -0.11 12.92
CA GLY A 89 14.56 1.27 13.38
C GLY A 89 14.26 2.23 12.23
N ALA A 90 14.93 2.07 11.09
CA ALA A 90 14.67 2.84 9.88
C ALA A 90 13.23 2.63 9.35
N SER A 91 12.71 1.40 9.41
CA SER A 91 11.33 1.10 8.98
C SER A 91 10.30 1.78 9.88
N VAL A 92 10.50 1.77 11.20
CA VAL A 92 9.62 2.47 12.16
C VAL A 92 9.72 3.99 11.97
N ALA A 93 10.92 4.52 11.81
CA ALA A 93 11.14 5.95 11.55
C ALA A 93 10.49 6.40 10.24
N ALA A 94 10.63 5.61 9.17
CA ALA A 94 9.99 5.88 7.88
C ALA A 94 8.47 5.88 7.98
N ALA A 95 7.88 5.00 8.80
CA ALA A 95 6.44 5.00 9.05
C ALA A 95 5.99 6.23 9.86
N GLY A 96 6.76 6.63 10.87
CA GLY A 96 6.50 7.87 11.61
C GLY A 96 6.57 9.11 10.70
N LEU A 97 7.58 9.16 9.82
CA LEU A 97 7.69 10.21 8.81
C LEU A 97 6.48 10.17 7.86
N ALA A 98 6.15 8.99 7.33
CA ALA A 98 5.02 8.81 6.43
C ALA A 98 3.68 9.20 7.07
N PHE A 99 3.51 9.03 8.38
CA PHE A 99 2.34 9.51 9.09
C PHE A 99 2.22 11.04 9.04
N VAL A 100 3.34 11.76 9.20
CA VAL A 100 3.38 13.24 9.19
C VAL A 100 3.21 13.80 7.78
N ILE A 101 3.91 13.25 6.78
CA ILE A 101 3.96 13.81 5.41
C ILE A 101 3.16 13.02 4.37
N GLY A 102 2.50 11.93 4.76
CA GLY A 102 1.86 10.97 3.85
C GLY A 102 0.73 11.55 3.01
N ARG A 103 0.06 12.61 3.48
CA ARG A 103 -0.94 13.34 2.67
C ARG A 103 -0.34 13.96 1.42
N ARG A 104 0.94 14.33 1.45
CA ARG A 104 1.69 14.87 0.30
C ARG A 104 2.44 13.79 -0.48
N HIS A 105 2.75 12.66 0.16
CA HIS A 105 3.52 11.55 -0.41
C HIS A 105 2.79 10.20 -0.23
N PRO A 106 1.75 9.91 -1.03
CA PRO A 106 0.94 8.70 -0.88
C PRO A 106 1.75 7.42 -1.09
N LEU A 107 2.77 7.44 -1.96
CA LEU A 107 3.65 6.29 -2.20
C LEU A 107 4.50 5.93 -0.97
N LEU A 108 4.94 6.94 -0.20
CA LEU A 108 5.70 6.71 1.03
C LEU A 108 4.82 6.06 2.10
N LEU A 109 3.57 6.52 2.22
CA LEU A 109 2.59 5.95 3.15
C LEU A 109 2.25 4.50 2.78
N GLN A 110 2.02 4.23 1.50
CA GLN A 110 1.80 2.87 0.99
C GLN A 110 3.02 1.98 1.24
N TRP A 111 4.23 2.45 0.92
CA TRP A 111 5.45 1.70 1.13
C TRP A 111 5.65 1.38 2.62
N ALA A 112 5.58 2.39 3.49
CA ALA A 112 5.86 2.21 4.92
C ALA A 112 4.81 1.32 5.61
N SER A 113 3.53 1.46 5.26
CA SER A 113 2.47 0.62 5.82
C SER A 113 2.62 -0.85 5.41
N VAL A 114 2.85 -1.12 4.12
CA VAL A 114 3.07 -2.48 3.63
C VAL A 114 4.34 -3.08 4.22
N ASN A 115 5.43 -2.31 4.28
CA ASN A 115 6.71 -2.78 4.82
C ASN A 115 6.59 -3.20 6.29
N LEU A 116 5.96 -2.38 7.14
CA LEU A 116 5.71 -2.72 8.54
C LEU A 116 4.77 -3.91 8.69
N LEU A 117 3.70 -3.97 7.90
CA LEU A 117 2.76 -5.09 7.95
C LEU A 117 3.48 -6.40 7.60
N THR A 118 4.25 -6.42 6.51
CA THR A 118 5.03 -7.61 6.11
C THR A 118 6.05 -8.00 7.17
N LEU A 119 6.75 -7.02 7.75
CA LEU A 119 7.72 -7.27 8.81
C LEU A 119 7.06 -7.92 10.03
N VAL A 120 5.92 -7.39 10.48
CA VAL A 120 5.16 -7.94 11.61
C VAL A 120 4.68 -9.36 11.30
N ILE A 121 4.14 -9.60 10.10
CA ILE A 121 3.72 -10.94 9.68
C ILE A 121 4.88 -11.92 9.75
N VAL A 122 6.05 -11.56 9.21
CA VAL A 122 7.21 -12.46 9.21
C VAL A 122 7.73 -12.73 10.62
N LEU A 123 7.69 -11.75 11.52
CA LEU A 123 8.09 -11.95 12.91
C LEU A 123 7.13 -12.83 13.71
N LEU A 124 5.83 -12.79 13.38
CA LEU A 124 4.79 -13.51 14.10
C LEU A 124 4.45 -14.89 13.52
N ALA A 125 4.76 -15.12 12.23
CA ALA A 125 4.79 -16.45 11.64
C ALA A 125 5.86 -17.31 12.31
#